data_AF-A0A4Z0P9H8-F1
#
_entry.id   AF-A0A4Z0P9H8-F1
#
_cell.length_a   1.000
_cell.length_b   1.000
_cell.length_c   1.000
_cell.angle_alpha   90.00
_cell.angle_beta   90.00
_cell.angle_gamma   90.00
#
_symmetry.space_group_name_H-M   'P 1'
#
loop_
_entity.id
_entity.type
_entity.pdbx_description
1 polymer ?
#
loop_
_entity_poly.entity_id
_entity_poly.type
_entity_poly.pdbx_seq_one_letter_code
_entity_poly.pdbx_strand_id
1 'polypeptide(L)'
;MKKLLLTLLVVVLCPILSQGWGFFGHRTIAQISVYALPASMRGFYYRHMAELVKRSTAADERREADPAEAPKHFIDMDHYGDNPFGLMPKLYDKAVAKYTADTLRKYGTVPWTVMELKDQLTDAFRKRDTVAIVRLSADLGHYVSDAFVPLHTTENYDGQLTNQAGIHSLWESKLPERNIAKYKLDAESAKYLKDPQSDIWQVVQDSYGFLGATFDFEDDLNNKFTTEQKYVFSHKYGKTRRSYSDAFADAYHEKVGGMVAYRLKQAPTMVASMWLTAWKDAGSPDLDNMMAKKPSKAEKEKLAAELKVWDKNELVSKQLLLSLQKVEQEVRPDLINAAQDMAPVQEEPAPAATTPTGSPVPGAPAVPAGTNKVKVKTKPADAPSQKQKAKATPKKSTSDGWGTPSGSGW
;
A
#
# COMPACT_ATOMS: atom_id res chain seq x y z
N MET A 1 10.33 24.61 -31.61
CA MET A 1 8.98 24.13 -31.21
C MET A 1 8.91 22.61 -31.03
N LYS A 2 9.31 21.77 -32.01
CA LYS A 2 9.34 20.29 -31.86
C LYS A 2 10.23 19.77 -30.72
N LYS A 3 11.38 20.42 -30.46
CA LYS A 3 12.27 20.06 -29.33
C LYS A 3 11.70 20.44 -27.96
N LEU A 4 10.89 21.51 -27.86
CA LEU A 4 10.22 21.90 -26.61
C LEU A 4 9.00 21.03 -26.30
N LEU A 5 8.25 20.57 -27.32
CA LEU A 5 7.15 19.62 -27.11
C LEU A 5 7.65 18.26 -26.62
N LEU A 6 8.84 17.82 -27.05
CA LEU A 6 9.44 16.55 -26.60
C LEU A 6 9.90 16.64 -25.13
N THR A 7 10.47 17.78 -24.71
CA THR A 7 10.82 18.01 -23.29
C THR A 7 9.58 18.13 -22.41
N LEU A 8 8.48 18.72 -22.93
CA LEU A 8 7.21 18.82 -22.21
C LEU A 8 6.53 17.45 -22.04
N LEU A 9 6.66 16.55 -23.02
CA LEU A 9 6.08 15.20 -22.96
C LEU A 9 6.80 14.30 -21.94
N VAL A 10 8.12 14.48 -21.77
CA VAL A 10 8.94 13.70 -20.82
C VAL A 10 8.74 14.17 -19.36
N VAL A 11 8.37 15.44 -19.15
CA VAL A 11 8.15 16.01 -17.80
C VAL A 11 6.77 15.63 -17.21
N VAL A 12 5.79 15.27 -18.05
CA VAL A 12 4.42 14.88 -17.62
C VAL A 12 4.30 13.39 -17.25
N LEU A 13 5.30 12.56 -17.58
CA LEU A 13 5.26 11.10 -17.36
C LEU A 13 6.04 10.61 -16.11
N CYS A 14 6.51 11.50 -15.25
CA CYS A 14 7.26 11.12 -14.05
C CYS A 14 6.43 11.38 -12.80
N PRO A 15 5.78 10.35 -12.27
CA PRO A 15 5.06 10.49 -11.03
C PRO A 15 5.98 10.44 -9.81
N ILE A 16 5.40 10.88 -8.71
CA ILE A 16 6.08 11.44 -7.56
C ILE A 16 6.23 10.33 -6.53
N LEU A 17 7.45 9.79 -6.44
CA LEU A 17 7.86 8.89 -5.34
C LEU A 17 7.85 9.68 -4.02
N SER A 18 6.71 9.74 -3.34
CA SER A 18 6.65 9.86 -1.89
C SER A 18 6.29 8.47 -1.39
N GLN A 19 7.31 7.75 -0.92
CA GLN A 19 7.17 6.36 -0.53
C GLN A 19 6.48 6.30 0.83
N GLY A 20 5.30 5.67 0.84
CA GLY A 20 4.61 5.21 2.03
C GLY A 20 5.45 4.17 2.78
N TRP A 21 5.30 3.99 4.10
CA TRP A 21 6.03 3.14 5.07
C TRP A 21 7.54 2.94 4.86
N GLY A 22 8.14 3.80 4.04
CA GLY A 22 9.29 3.46 3.22
C GLY A 22 9.16 2.10 2.51
N PHE A 23 9.89 1.95 1.41
CA PHE A 23 10.23 0.59 0.94
C PHE A 23 10.92 -0.24 2.03
N PHE A 24 11.58 0.43 2.98
CA PHE A 24 12.26 -0.17 4.10
C PHE A 24 11.33 -0.85 5.12
N GLY A 25 10.22 -0.21 5.52
CA GLY A 25 9.30 -0.74 6.53
C GLY A 25 8.59 -2.00 6.03
N HIS A 26 8.01 -1.95 4.84
CA HIS A 26 7.34 -3.11 4.24
C HIS A 26 8.27 -4.31 4.06
N ARG A 27 9.50 -4.09 3.58
CA ARG A 27 10.51 -5.14 3.43
C ARG A 27 10.86 -5.79 4.76
N THR A 28 11.00 -4.96 5.81
CA THR A 28 11.27 -5.43 7.17
C THR A 28 10.10 -6.28 7.68
N ILE A 29 8.87 -5.78 7.59
CA ILE A 29 7.67 -6.48 8.05
C ILE A 29 7.50 -7.81 7.32
N ALA A 30 7.68 -7.83 5.99
CA ALA A 30 7.57 -9.05 5.20
C ALA A 30 8.51 -10.16 5.68
N GLN A 31 9.78 -9.83 5.96
CA GLN A 31 10.74 -10.79 6.50
C GLN A 31 10.34 -11.29 7.90
N ILE A 32 10.02 -10.38 8.82
CA ILE A 32 9.67 -10.77 10.20
C ILE A 32 8.37 -11.61 10.23
N SER A 33 7.43 -11.32 9.33
CA SER A 33 6.18 -12.08 9.20
C SER A 33 6.43 -13.53 8.83
N VAL A 34 7.45 -13.81 7.99
CA VAL A 34 7.84 -15.19 7.65
C VAL A 34 8.33 -15.94 8.88
N TYR A 35 9.13 -15.29 9.74
CA TYR A 35 9.62 -15.91 10.98
C TYR A 35 8.48 -16.18 11.99
N ALA A 36 7.49 -15.30 12.06
CA ALA A 36 6.32 -15.41 12.93
C ALA A 36 5.34 -16.55 12.56
N LEU A 37 5.42 -17.11 11.34
CA LEU A 37 4.57 -18.22 10.92
C LEU A 37 4.84 -19.51 11.70
N PRO A 38 3.84 -20.41 11.85
CA PRO A 38 4.06 -21.74 12.43
C PRO A 38 4.96 -22.60 11.54
N ALA A 39 5.62 -23.60 12.15
CA ALA A 39 6.56 -24.49 11.47
C ALA A 39 5.98 -25.18 10.21
N SER A 40 4.66 -25.46 10.20
CA SER A 40 3.96 -26.07 9.06
C SER A 40 3.89 -25.18 7.81
N MET A 41 4.05 -23.86 7.96
CA MET A 41 4.03 -22.89 6.86
C MET A 41 5.39 -22.28 6.58
N ARG A 42 6.21 -22.14 7.63
CA ARG A 42 7.46 -21.39 7.61
C ARG A 42 8.43 -21.87 6.53
N GLY A 43 8.52 -23.18 6.26
CA GLY A 43 9.41 -23.72 5.24
C GLY A 43 9.11 -23.20 3.83
N PHE A 44 7.84 -23.20 3.44
CA PHE A 44 7.37 -22.66 2.15
C PHE A 44 7.66 -21.16 2.04
N TYR A 45 7.23 -20.39 3.04
CA TYR A 45 7.39 -18.94 3.03
C TYR A 45 8.85 -18.50 3.08
N TYR A 46 9.69 -19.21 3.84
CA TYR A 46 11.13 -18.94 3.92
C TYR A 46 11.83 -19.13 2.57
N ARG A 47 11.46 -20.17 1.82
CA ARG A 47 11.99 -20.37 0.46
C ARG A 47 11.62 -19.22 -0.49
N HIS A 48 10.45 -18.62 -0.30
CA HIS A 48 9.98 -17.48 -1.08
C HIS A 48 10.27 -16.12 -0.44
N MET A 49 11.05 -16.08 0.66
CA MET A 49 11.24 -14.86 1.46
C MET A 49 11.85 -13.71 0.66
N ALA A 50 12.84 -13.97 -0.18
CA ALA A 50 13.44 -12.94 -1.03
C ALA A 50 12.41 -12.31 -1.98
N GLU A 51 11.54 -13.12 -2.58
CA GLU A 51 10.49 -12.64 -3.48
C GLU A 51 9.38 -11.89 -2.72
N LEU A 52 8.98 -12.38 -1.56
CA LEU A 52 8.02 -11.70 -0.68
C LEU A 52 8.53 -10.32 -0.27
N VAL A 53 9.79 -10.24 0.15
CA VAL A 53 10.44 -8.96 0.51
C VAL A 53 10.53 -8.04 -0.70
N LYS A 54 10.98 -8.54 -1.87
CA LYS A 54 11.04 -7.75 -3.11
C LYS A 54 9.66 -7.20 -3.50
N ARG A 55 8.61 -8.03 -3.43
CA ARG A 55 7.24 -7.65 -3.81
C ARG A 55 6.49 -6.84 -2.77
N SER A 56 6.99 -6.76 -1.53
CA SER A 56 6.31 -6.03 -0.45
C SER A 56 6.11 -4.54 -0.74
N THR A 57 6.76 -3.98 -1.76
CA THR A 57 6.63 -2.59 -2.21
C THR A 57 5.90 -2.44 -3.54
N ALA A 58 5.49 -3.56 -4.14
CA ALA A 58 4.91 -3.56 -5.49
C ALA A 58 3.58 -2.80 -5.56
N ALA A 59 2.80 -2.75 -4.48
CA ALA A 59 1.56 -1.98 -4.42
C ALA A 59 1.81 -0.47 -4.58
N ASP A 60 2.79 0.07 -3.85
CA ASP A 60 3.22 1.47 -4.02
C ASP A 60 3.70 1.76 -5.44
N GLU A 61 4.48 0.85 -6.02
CA GLU A 61 4.98 0.98 -7.39
C GLU A 61 3.86 0.96 -8.45
N ARG A 62 2.76 0.24 -8.18
CA ARG A 62 1.61 0.14 -9.09
C ARG A 62 0.79 1.42 -9.20
N ARG A 63 0.83 2.31 -8.21
CA ARG A 63 0.09 3.58 -8.20
C ARG A 63 0.32 4.44 -9.46
N GLU A 64 1.48 4.27 -10.07
CA GLU A 64 1.89 5.00 -11.28
C GLU A 64 1.23 4.48 -12.56
N ALA A 65 0.85 3.21 -12.58
CA ALA A 65 0.22 2.56 -13.71
C ALA A 65 -1.29 2.35 -13.52
N ASP A 66 -1.76 2.23 -12.28
CA ASP A 66 -3.16 2.01 -11.91
C ASP A 66 -3.68 3.13 -11.01
N PRO A 67 -4.46 4.09 -11.56
CA PRO A 67 -5.09 5.15 -10.77
C PRO A 67 -6.05 4.64 -9.68
N ALA A 68 -6.55 3.40 -9.79
CA ALA A 68 -7.42 2.79 -8.78
C ALA A 68 -6.64 2.19 -7.60
N GLU A 69 -5.29 2.18 -7.66
CA GLU A 69 -4.45 1.62 -6.61
C GLU A 69 -4.32 2.54 -5.39
N ALA A 70 -4.13 3.85 -5.61
CA ALA A 70 -3.84 4.78 -4.52
C ALA A 70 -4.84 4.73 -3.35
N PRO A 71 -6.17 4.65 -3.57
CA PRO A 71 -7.14 4.52 -2.49
C PRO A 71 -7.05 3.25 -1.65
N LYS A 72 -6.32 2.23 -2.09
CA LYS A 72 -6.24 0.97 -1.38
C LYS A 72 -5.28 1.00 -0.18
N HIS A 73 -4.45 2.03 -0.09
CA HIS A 73 -3.40 2.15 0.93
C HIS A 73 -3.89 2.82 2.22
N PHE A 74 -4.93 3.66 2.16
CA PHE A 74 -5.36 4.44 3.31
C PHE A 74 -6.88 4.34 3.54
N ILE A 75 -7.35 4.94 4.63
CA ILE A 75 -8.75 5.29 4.86
C ILE A 75 -8.85 6.54 5.74
N ASP A 76 -9.26 7.67 5.18
CA ASP A 76 -9.34 8.94 5.90
C ASP A 76 -10.54 8.93 6.86
N MET A 77 -10.34 8.42 8.07
CA MET A 77 -11.43 8.20 9.02
C MET A 77 -12.00 9.53 9.53
N ASP A 78 -11.19 10.57 9.65
CA ASP A 78 -11.60 11.93 10.02
C ASP A 78 -12.58 12.56 9.03
N HIS A 79 -12.63 12.07 7.79
CA HIS A 79 -13.63 12.47 6.81
C HIS A 79 -15.07 12.11 7.22
N TYR A 80 -15.26 11.01 7.96
CA TYR A 80 -16.57 10.41 8.21
C TYR A 80 -17.25 10.92 9.50
N GLY A 81 -16.84 12.12 9.97
CA GLY A 81 -17.44 12.85 11.08
C GLY A 81 -16.82 12.56 12.44
N ASP A 82 -17.40 13.13 13.50
CA ASP A 82 -16.79 13.17 14.84
C ASP A 82 -16.67 11.79 15.54
N ASN A 83 -17.48 10.81 15.13
CA ASN A 83 -17.40 9.43 15.64
C ASN A 83 -17.31 8.45 14.46
N PRO A 84 -16.17 8.42 13.76
CA PRO A 84 -16.09 7.73 12.48
C PRO A 84 -16.15 6.20 12.68
N PHE A 85 -15.60 5.67 13.77
CA PHE A 85 -15.65 4.23 14.08
C PHE A 85 -17.01 3.74 14.55
N GLY A 86 -17.84 4.60 15.16
CA GLY A 86 -19.23 4.28 15.49
C GLY A 86 -20.18 4.37 14.28
N LEU A 87 -19.78 5.08 13.23
CA LEU A 87 -20.62 5.37 12.07
C LEU A 87 -20.23 4.59 10.81
N MET A 88 -18.96 4.23 10.64
CA MET A 88 -18.46 3.55 9.45
C MET A 88 -18.89 2.08 9.45
N PRO A 89 -19.67 1.62 8.45
CA PRO A 89 -19.98 0.20 8.34
C PRO A 89 -18.74 -0.61 7.99
N LYS A 90 -18.48 -1.68 8.75
CA LYS A 90 -17.32 -2.57 8.52
C LYS A 90 -17.45 -3.40 7.24
N LEU A 91 -18.67 -3.73 6.83
CA LEU A 91 -18.97 -4.43 5.57
C LEU A 91 -19.01 -3.45 4.40
N TYR A 92 -18.28 -3.76 3.33
CA TYR A 92 -18.14 -2.86 2.17
C TYR A 92 -19.48 -2.49 1.55
N ASP A 93 -20.37 -3.45 1.28
CA ASP A 93 -21.68 -3.18 0.69
C ASP A 93 -22.54 -2.22 1.53
N LYS A 94 -22.41 -2.30 2.87
CA LYS A 94 -23.10 -1.39 3.78
C LYS A 94 -22.47 0.00 3.77
N ALA A 95 -21.15 0.08 3.67
CA ALA A 95 -20.43 1.34 3.52
C ALA A 95 -20.78 2.01 2.19
N VAL A 96 -20.85 1.27 1.08
CA VAL A 96 -21.27 1.75 -0.24
C VAL A 96 -22.71 2.26 -0.19
N ALA A 97 -23.62 1.52 0.44
CA ALA A 97 -25.01 1.97 0.59
C ALA A 97 -25.13 3.28 1.39
N LYS A 98 -24.19 3.55 2.30
CA LYS A 98 -24.19 4.75 3.15
C LYS A 98 -23.47 5.94 2.52
N TYR A 99 -22.32 5.72 1.91
CA TYR A 99 -21.41 6.78 1.47
C TYR A 99 -21.16 6.82 -0.05
N THR A 100 -21.65 5.83 -0.81
CA THR A 100 -21.34 5.57 -2.24
C THR A 100 -19.92 5.06 -2.48
N ALA A 101 -19.73 4.28 -3.55
CA ALA A 101 -18.43 3.71 -3.90
C ALA A 101 -17.40 4.80 -4.26
N ASP A 102 -17.82 5.90 -4.89
CA ASP A 102 -16.91 6.96 -5.32
C ASP A 102 -16.34 7.74 -4.14
N THR A 103 -17.14 8.00 -3.10
CA THR A 103 -16.66 8.59 -1.85
C THR A 103 -15.65 7.67 -1.16
N LEU A 104 -15.97 6.37 -1.03
CA LEU A 104 -15.03 5.42 -0.41
C LEU A 104 -13.72 5.33 -1.19
N ARG A 105 -13.77 5.32 -2.53
CA ARG A 105 -12.54 5.39 -3.34
C ARG A 105 -11.79 6.70 -3.20
N LYS A 106 -12.47 7.81 -2.94
CA LYS A 106 -11.78 9.09 -2.75
C LYS A 106 -11.05 9.15 -1.40
N TYR A 107 -11.68 8.61 -0.36
CA TYR A 107 -11.23 8.69 1.04
C TYR A 107 -10.68 7.37 1.58
N GLY A 108 -10.28 6.47 0.68
CA GLY A 108 -9.54 5.27 1.01
C GLY A 108 -10.39 4.04 1.40
N THR A 109 -9.80 2.87 1.17
CA THR A 109 -10.47 1.56 1.23
C THR A 109 -9.64 0.46 1.90
N VAL A 110 -8.50 0.78 2.51
CA VAL A 110 -7.53 -0.21 3.01
C VAL A 110 -8.11 -1.38 3.83
N PRO A 111 -9.02 -1.21 4.82
CA PRO A 111 -9.53 -2.35 5.58
C PRO A 111 -10.34 -3.34 4.71
N TRP A 112 -11.02 -2.86 3.66
CA TRP A 112 -11.76 -3.72 2.74
C TRP A 112 -10.84 -4.39 1.73
N THR A 113 -9.82 -3.69 1.23
CA THR A 113 -8.78 -4.28 0.37
C THR A 113 -8.08 -5.45 1.06
N VAL A 114 -7.76 -5.30 2.36
CA VAL A 114 -7.16 -6.37 3.17
C VAL A 114 -8.05 -7.61 3.18
N MET A 115 -9.36 -7.44 3.38
CA MET A 115 -10.30 -8.56 3.40
C MET A 115 -10.43 -9.23 2.03
N GLU A 116 -10.52 -8.44 0.96
CA GLU A 116 -10.57 -8.96 -0.40
C GLU A 116 -9.32 -9.80 -0.72
N LEU A 117 -8.12 -9.29 -0.43
CA LEU A 117 -6.88 -10.01 -0.70
C LEU A 117 -6.70 -11.24 0.17
N LYS A 118 -7.17 -11.20 1.43
CA LYS A 118 -7.19 -12.38 2.30
C LYS A 118 -8.04 -13.48 1.67
N ASP A 119 -9.21 -13.15 1.13
CA ASP A 119 -10.10 -14.15 0.50
C ASP A 119 -9.53 -14.65 -0.84
N GLN A 120 -8.93 -13.78 -1.64
CA GLN A 120 -8.19 -14.18 -2.85
C GLN A 120 -7.02 -15.11 -2.50
N LEU A 121 -6.29 -14.83 -1.41
CA LEU A 121 -5.20 -15.68 -0.93
C LEU A 121 -5.72 -17.04 -0.46
N THR A 122 -6.86 -17.08 0.24
CA THR A 122 -7.55 -18.34 0.58
C THR A 122 -7.84 -19.16 -0.67
N ASP A 123 -8.38 -18.55 -1.72
CA ASP A 123 -8.65 -19.24 -2.98
C ASP A 123 -7.38 -19.72 -3.69
N ALA A 124 -6.30 -18.94 -3.64
CA ALA A 124 -5.00 -19.35 -4.17
C ALA A 124 -4.46 -20.58 -3.44
N PHE A 125 -4.61 -20.65 -2.11
CA PHE A 125 -4.29 -21.84 -1.34
C PHE A 125 -5.15 -23.05 -1.73
N ARG A 126 -6.47 -22.88 -1.90
CA ARG A 126 -7.36 -23.97 -2.35
C ARG A 126 -6.95 -24.52 -3.71
N LYS A 127 -6.57 -23.64 -4.63
CA LYS A 127 -6.10 -23.98 -5.99
C LYS A 127 -4.66 -24.48 -6.02
N ARG A 128 -3.93 -24.39 -4.90
CA ARG A 128 -2.50 -24.70 -4.79
C ARG A 128 -1.63 -23.93 -5.77
N ASP A 129 -2.01 -22.69 -6.08
CA ASP A 129 -1.27 -21.83 -7.00
C ASP A 129 -0.14 -21.10 -6.25
N THR A 130 1.05 -21.69 -6.26
CA THR A 130 2.24 -21.15 -5.58
C THR A 130 2.59 -19.74 -6.04
N VAL A 131 2.41 -19.40 -7.32
CA VAL A 131 2.72 -18.08 -7.85
C VAL A 131 1.73 -17.05 -7.31
N ALA A 132 0.43 -17.37 -7.34
CA ALA A 132 -0.60 -16.51 -6.79
C ALA A 132 -0.46 -16.34 -5.27
N ILE A 133 -0.13 -17.41 -4.53
CA ILE A 133 0.08 -17.34 -3.08
C ILE A 133 1.19 -16.36 -2.74
N VAL A 134 2.37 -16.47 -3.36
CA VAL A 134 3.48 -15.57 -3.07
C VAL A 134 3.14 -14.11 -3.41
N ARG A 135 2.51 -13.88 -4.57
CA ARG A 135 2.09 -12.53 -4.99
C ARG A 135 1.06 -11.93 -4.00
N LEU A 136 -0.01 -12.67 -3.73
CA LEU A 136 -1.11 -12.21 -2.87
C LEU A 136 -0.67 -12.08 -1.42
N SER A 137 0.23 -12.93 -0.92
CA SER A 137 0.81 -12.77 0.41
C SER A 137 1.63 -11.48 0.54
N ALA A 138 2.40 -11.11 -0.49
CA ALA A 138 3.13 -9.85 -0.50
C ALA A 138 2.18 -8.63 -0.55
N ASP A 139 1.19 -8.66 -1.44
CA ASP A 139 0.17 -7.59 -1.56
C ASP A 139 -0.62 -7.46 -0.25
N LEU A 140 -1.14 -8.56 0.30
CA LEU A 140 -1.85 -8.56 1.58
C LEU A 140 -0.98 -8.05 2.73
N GLY A 141 0.29 -8.47 2.77
CA GLY A 141 1.25 -7.99 3.76
C GLY A 141 1.47 -6.48 3.68
N HIS A 142 1.51 -5.92 2.47
CA HIS A 142 1.62 -4.48 2.24
C HIS A 142 0.45 -3.72 2.84
N TYR A 143 -0.79 -3.99 2.42
CA TYR A 143 -1.96 -3.23 2.89
C TYR A 143 -2.28 -3.45 4.37
N VAL A 144 -1.98 -4.64 4.92
CA VAL A 144 -2.05 -4.83 6.38
C VAL A 144 -1.05 -3.92 7.07
N SER A 145 0.18 -3.78 6.55
CA SER A 145 1.20 -2.88 7.12
C SER A 145 0.78 -1.41 7.03
N ASP A 146 0.16 -0.99 5.93
CA ASP A 146 -0.40 0.36 5.78
C ASP A 146 -1.48 0.64 6.84
N ALA A 147 -2.31 -0.36 7.20
CA ALA A 147 -3.27 -0.14 8.27
C ALA A 147 -2.60 0.19 9.62
N PHE A 148 -1.30 -0.13 9.82
CA PHE A 148 -0.55 0.21 11.02
C PHE A 148 -0.01 1.66 11.06
N VAL A 149 -0.09 2.43 9.96
CA VAL A 149 0.29 3.85 9.96
C VAL A 149 -0.80 4.68 10.61
N PRO A 150 -0.48 5.56 11.56
CA PRO A 150 -1.41 6.61 11.95
C PRO A 150 -1.80 7.49 10.77
N LEU A 151 -0.83 7.94 9.97
CA LEU A 151 -1.02 8.93 8.91
C LEU A 151 -1.81 8.40 7.69
N HIS A 152 -2.05 7.10 7.56
CA HIS A 152 -2.96 6.53 6.55
C HIS A 152 -4.41 6.51 7.02
N THR A 153 -4.72 7.19 8.12
CA THR A 153 -6.06 7.23 8.69
C THR A 153 -6.71 8.63 8.69
N THR A 154 -6.09 9.61 8.02
CA THR A 154 -6.46 11.03 8.11
C THR A 154 -6.27 11.80 6.80
N GLU A 155 -7.20 12.71 6.50
CA GLU A 155 -7.04 13.69 5.41
C GLU A 155 -5.78 14.56 5.61
N ASN A 156 -5.26 14.72 6.83
CA ASN A 156 -4.02 15.44 7.15
C ASN A 156 -2.76 14.55 7.05
N TYR A 157 -2.76 13.54 6.18
CA TYR A 157 -1.73 12.50 6.12
C TYR A 157 -0.27 13.02 6.07
N ASP A 158 -0.01 14.14 5.38
CA ASP A 158 1.33 14.75 5.30
C ASP A 158 1.47 15.99 6.16
N GLY A 159 0.53 16.28 7.06
CA GLY A 159 0.55 17.50 7.87
C GLY A 159 0.22 18.76 7.07
N GLN A 160 -0.35 18.62 5.88
CA GLN A 160 -0.64 19.71 4.96
C GLN A 160 -1.73 20.68 5.47
N LEU A 161 -2.57 20.23 6.42
CA LEU A 161 -3.61 21.05 7.05
C LEU A 161 -3.12 21.73 8.34
N THR A 162 -1.96 21.31 8.87
CA THR A 162 -1.41 21.78 10.16
C THR A 162 -0.01 22.41 10.04
N ASN A 163 0.47 22.68 8.82
CA ASN A 163 1.81 23.21 8.53
C ASN A 163 2.98 22.27 8.91
N GLN A 164 2.73 20.96 8.91
CA GLN A 164 3.70 19.90 9.24
C GLN A 164 4.10 19.10 7.99
N ALA A 165 3.98 19.71 6.80
CA ALA A 165 4.27 19.13 5.49
C ALA A 165 5.60 18.34 5.46
N GLY A 166 5.51 17.04 5.21
CA GLY A 166 6.61 16.07 5.19
C GLY A 166 6.62 15.09 6.36
N ILE A 167 5.68 15.22 7.32
CA ILE A 167 5.65 14.37 8.52
C ILE A 167 5.37 12.90 8.16
N HIS A 168 4.66 12.67 7.06
CA HIS A 168 4.42 11.33 6.49
C HIS A 168 5.74 10.61 6.25
N SER A 169 6.61 11.21 5.45
CA SER A 169 7.93 10.64 5.13
C SER A 169 8.85 10.55 6.35
N LEU A 170 8.74 11.50 7.29
CA LEU A 170 9.46 11.43 8.56
C LEU A 170 9.09 10.15 9.31
N TRP A 171 7.80 9.95 9.58
CA TRP A 171 7.30 8.85 10.40
C TRP A 171 7.61 7.50 9.78
N GLU A 172 7.40 7.38 8.47
CA GLU A 172 7.39 6.11 7.77
C GLU A 172 8.73 5.65 7.21
N SER A 173 9.53 6.58 6.70
CA SER A 173 10.82 6.24 6.09
C SER A 173 11.95 6.58 7.04
N LYS A 174 12.04 7.85 7.45
CA LYS A 174 13.22 8.35 8.13
C LYS A 174 13.39 7.77 9.53
N LEU A 175 12.32 7.64 10.33
CA LEU A 175 12.43 7.09 11.68
C LEU A 175 12.85 5.62 11.69
N PRO A 176 12.21 4.70 10.94
CA PRO A 176 12.64 3.30 10.88
C PRO A 176 14.07 3.16 10.34
N GLU A 177 14.41 3.80 9.22
CA GLU A 177 15.73 3.65 8.59
C GLU A 177 16.87 4.08 9.53
N ARG A 178 16.65 5.14 10.31
CA ARG A 178 17.65 5.66 11.25
C ARG A 178 17.79 4.81 12.51
N ASN A 179 16.69 4.23 12.99
CA ASN A 179 16.64 3.67 14.34
C ASN A 179 16.43 2.14 14.37
N ILE A 180 16.34 1.47 13.21
CA ILE A 180 16.11 0.02 13.16
C ILE A 180 17.10 -0.79 14.00
N ALA A 181 18.36 -0.36 14.07
CA ALA A 181 19.40 -1.03 14.84
C ALA A 181 19.16 -0.96 16.37
N LYS A 182 18.36 0.00 16.82
CA LYS A 182 17.93 0.17 18.22
C LYS A 182 16.64 -0.58 18.51
N TYR A 183 15.86 -0.95 17.49
CA TYR A 183 14.56 -1.57 17.67
C TYR A 183 14.68 -3.05 18.01
N LYS A 184 13.73 -3.51 18.82
CA LYS A 184 13.51 -4.94 19.01
C LYS A 184 12.58 -5.42 17.89
N LEU A 185 13.13 -6.13 16.91
CA LEU A 185 12.40 -6.66 15.76
C LEU A 185 11.72 -7.98 16.09
N ASP A 186 10.99 -8.04 17.22
CA ASP A 186 10.23 -9.22 17.61
C ASP A 186 8.80 -9.19 17.03
N ALA A 187 8.15 -10.35 17.02
CA ALA A 187 6.75 -10.51 16.67
C ALA A 187 6.19 -11.69 17.46
N GLU A 188 4.88 -11.72 17.70
CA GLU A 188 4.24 -12.91 18.26
C GLU A 188 4.06 -13.98 17.18
N SER A 189 3.98 -15.24 17.62
CA SER A 189 3.56 -16.33 16.73
C SER A 189 2.19 -16.04 16.13
N ALA A 190 2.05 -16.27 14.82
CA ALA A 190 0.80 -16.11 14.09
C ALA A 190 -0.35 -16.91 14.74
N LYS A 191 -1.53 -16.28 14.80
CA LYS A 191 -2.76 -16.89 15.35
C LYS A 191 -3.84 -16.92 14.28
N TYR A 192 -4.72 -17.91 14.37
CA TYR A 192 -5.92 -17.93 13.54
C TYR A 192 -6.86 -16.80 13.98
N LEU A 193 -7.21 -15.92 13.06
CA LEU A 193 -8.13 -14.81 13.31
C LEU A 193 -9.57 -15.31 13.17
N LYS A 194 -10.35 -15.18 14.25
CA LYS A 194 -11.76 -15.60 14.24
C LYS A 194 -12.64 -14.63 13.46
N ASP A 195 -12.31 -13.34 13.53
CA ASP A 195 -12.99 -12.27 12.83
C ASP A 195 -11.94 -11.31 12.25
N PRO A 196 -11.25 -11.72 11.16
CA PRO A 196 -10.21 -10.90 10.54
C PRO A 196 -10.71 -9.51 10.12
N GLN A 197 -12.00 -9.37 9.82
CA GLN A 197 -12.59 -8.07 9.52
C GLN A 197 -12.57 -7.19 10.78
N SER A 198 -13.10 -7.66 11.91
CA SER A 198 -13.03 -6.86 13.14
C SER A 198 -11.59 -6.57 13.57
N ASP A 199 -10.68 -7.53 13.40
CA ASP A 199 -9.26 -7.38 13.73
C ASP A 199 -8.58 -6.27 12.92
N ILE A 200 -8.79 -6.19 11.60
CA ILE A 200 -8.20 -5.10 10.79
C ILE A 200 -8.82 -3.73 11.09
N TRP A 201 -10.13 -3.69 11.37
CA TRP A 201 -10.79 -2.44 11.81
C TRP A 201 -10.25 -1.94 13.16
N GLN A 202 -9.93 -2.85 14.08
CA GLN A 202 -9.28 -2.48 15.33
C GLN A 202 -7.89 -1.88 15.09
N VAL A 203 -7.11 -2.46 14.16
CA VAL A 203 -5.79 -1.92 13.79
C VAL A 203 -5.89 -0.48 13.26
N VAL A 204 -6.88 -0.20 12.39
CA VAL A 204 -7.14 1.16 11.87
C VAL A 204 -7.55 2.10 13.00
N GLN A 205 -8.40 1.65 13.92
CA GLN A 205 -8.82 2.44 15.08
C GLN A 205 -7.64 2.77 16.00
N ASP A 206 -6.77 1.80 16.26
CA ASP A 206 -5.56 2.01 17.06
C ASP A 206 -4.61 3.00 16.36
N SER A 207 -4.38 2.83 15.05
CA SER A 207 -3.60 3.77 14.22
C SER A 207 -4.13 5.20 14.34
N TYR A 208 -5.44 5.37 14.18
CA TYR A 208 -6.08 6.68 14.30
C TYR A 208 -5.89 7.29 15.68
N GLY A 209 -5.91 6.47 16.74
CA GLY A 209 -5.62 6.89 18.11
C GLY A 209 -4.21 7.47 18.33
N PHE A 210 -3.24 7.11 17.48
CA PHE A 210 -1.88 7.65 17.55
C PHE A 210 -1.70 9.01 16.84
N LEU A 211 -2.72 9.52 16.13
CA LEU A 211 -2.61 10.77 15.37
C LEU A 211 -2.31 11.98 16.26
N GLY A 212 -2.97 12.09 17.42
CA GLY A 212 -2.74 13.20 18.35
C GLY A 212 -1.28 13.30 18.76
N ALA A 213 -0.71 12.21 19.30
CA ALA A 213 0.71 12.16 19.64
C ALA A 213 1.64 12.38 18.43
N THR A 214 1.24 11.91 17.24
CA THR A 214 2.03 12.10 16.01
C THR A 214 2.16 13.58 15.65
N PHE A 215 1.07 14.34 15.65
CA PHE A 215 1.12 15.77 15.31
C PHE A 215 1.59 16.64 16.48
N ASP A 216 1.12 16.39 17.70
CA ASP A 216 1.40 17.23 18.87
C ASP A 216 2.89 17.22 19.23
N PHE A 217 3.57 16.08 19.09
CA PHE A 217 5.00 15.99 19.39
C PHE A 217 5.88 16.62 18.33
N GLU A 218 5.45 16.64 17.07
CA GLU A 218 6.14 17.36 16.02
C GLU A 218 6.01 18.88 16.27
N ASP A 219 4.82 19.34 16.66
CA ASP A 219 4.57 20.76 16.97
C ASP A 219 5.31 21.23 18.24
N ASP A 220 5.36 20.43 19.31
CA ASP A 220 6.17 20.74 20.51
C ASP A 220 7.67 20.91 20.18
N LEU A 221 8.16 20.13 19.20
CA LEU A 221 9.54 20.25 18.74
C LEU A 221 9.74 21.40 17.76
N ASN A 222 8.71 21.80 17.01
CA ASN A 222 8.80 22.89 16.05
C ASN A 222 9.31 24.19 16.68
N ASN A 223 8.91 24.49 17.91
CA ASN A 223 9.34 25.68 18.65
C ASN A 223 10.81 25.64 19.13
N LYS A 224 11.49 24.48 19.00
CA LYS A 224 12.87 24.25 19.47
C LYS A 224 13.89 24.20 18.33
N PHE A 225 13.45 24.32 17.08
CA PHE A 225 14.30 24.25 15.90
C PHE A 225 14.05 25.48 15.01
N THR A 226 15.12 26.08 14.48
CA THR A 226 14.97 27.02 13.36
C THR A 226 14.62 26.26 12.08
N THR A 227 14.13 26.96 11.06
CA THR A 227 13.77 26.34 9.77
C THR A 227 14.97 25.59 9.14
N GLU A 228 16.16 26.16 9.25
CA GLU A 228 17.42 25.62 8.72
C GLU A 228 17.89 24.39 9.50
N GLN A 229 17.56 24.30 10.79
CA GLN A 229 17.86 23.12 11.60
C GLN A 229 16.81 22.02 11.41
N LYS A 230 15.55 22.40 11.20
CA LYS A 230 14.41 21.50 11.06
C LYS A 230 14.43 20.75 9.73
N TYR A 231 14.82 21.41 8.65
CA TYR A 231 14.71 20.86 7.31
C TYR A 231 16.04 20.80 6.57
N VAL A 232 16.16 19.79 5.71
CA VAL A 232 17.18 19.70 4.68
C VAL A 232 16.53 19.75 3.31
N PHE A 233 17.25 20.30 2.34
CA PHE A 233 16.78 20.43 0.96
C PHE A 233 17.66 19.59 0.06
N SER A 234 17.03 18.77 -0.78
CA SER A 234 17.71 18.00 -1.81
C SER A 234 17.22 18.45 -3.18
N HIS A 235 18.15 18.62 -4.13
CA HIS A 235 17.82 18.93 -5.51
C HIS A 235 18.12 17.71 -6.37
N LYS A 236 17.08 17.08 -6.91
CA LYS A 236 17.20 15.93 -7.82
C LYS A 236 16.29 16.13 -9.02
N TYR A 237 16.81 15.88 -10.22
CA TYR A 237 16.07 15.95 -11.48
C TYR A 237 15.31 17.29 -11.68
N GLY A 238 15.93 18.42 -11.31
CA GLY A 238 15.32 19.75 -11.44
C GLY A 238 14.24 20.07 -10.40
N LYS A 239 13.96 19.17 -9.44
CA LYS A 239 13.00 19.39 -8.36
C LYS A 239 13.75 19.55 -7.03
N THR A 240 13.46 20.64 -6.32
CA THR A 240 13.88 20.81 -4.92
C THR A 240 12.84 20.18 -4.01
N ARG A 241 13.27 19.23 -3.18
CA ARG A 241 12.43 18.61 -2.15
C ARG A 241 12.96 18.98 -0.77
N ARG A 242 12.04 19.38 0.10
CA ARG A 242 12.29 19.58 1.53
C ARG A 242 11.99 18.27 2.26
N SER A 243 12.83 17.91 3.22
CA SER A 243 12.58 16.81 4.15
C SER A 243 13.05 17.20 5.54
N TYR A 244 12.51 16.56 6.57
CA TYR A 244 13.02 16.73 7.93
C TYR A 244 14.51 16.40 8.02
N SER A 245 15.25 17.14 8.84
CA SER A 245 16.67 16.90 9.09
C SER A 245 16.88 15.68 9.96
N ASP A 246 18.12 15.19 10.00
CA ASP A 246 18.51 14.07 10.88
C ASP A 246 18.37 14.45 12.36
N ALA A 247 18.78 15.66 12.73
CA ALA A 247 18.69 16.17 14.09
C ALA A 247 17.23 16.28 14.56
N PHE A 248 16.33 16.77 13.70
CA PHE A 248 14.91 16.82 14.03
C PHE A 248 14.31 15.41 14.15
N ALA A 249 14.66 14.50 13.22
CA ALA A 249 14.17 13.13 13.26
C ALA A 249 14.59 12.40 14.54
N ASP A 250 15.82 12.60 15.00
CA ASP A 250 16.28 12.02 16.26
C ASP A 250 15.53 12.60 17.46
N ALA A 251 15.35 13.93 17.53
CA ALA A 251 14.57 14.56 18.59
C ALA A 251 13.10 14.11 18.62
N TYR A 252 12.49 13.99 17.43
CA TYR A 252 11.13 13.48 17.28
C TYR A 252 11.04 11.99 17.65
N HIS A 253 12.03 11.18 17.30
CA HIS A 253 12.08 9.77 17.69
C HIS A 253 12.05 9.59 19.20
N GLU A 254 12.86 10.36 19.93
CA GLU A 254 12.90 10.32 21.39
C GLU A 254 11.57 10.79 22.00
N LYS A 255 10.93 11.79 21.40
CA LYS A 255 9.66 12.35 21.88
C LYS A 255 8.47 11.41 21.65
N VAL A 256 8.37 10.79 20.47
CA VAL A 256 7.27 9.88 20.09
C VAL A 256 7.34 8.54 20.84
N GLY A 257 8.43 8.28 21.57
CA GLY A 257 8.43 7.27 22.64
C GLY A 257 8.21 5.84 22.16
N GLY A 258 8.94 5.40 21.13
CA GLY A 258 8.89 4.01 20.67
C GLY A 258 7.63 3.64 19.87
N MET A 259 6.71 4.58 19.59
CA MET A 259 5.50 4.35 18.79
C MET A 259 5.78 3.58 17.48
N VAL A 260 6.78 4.01 16.70
CA VAL A 260 7.16 3.35 15.45
C VAL A 260 7.60 1.90 15.69
N ALA A 261 8.45 1.66 16.70
CA ALA A 261 8.91 0.32 17.06
C ALA A 261 7.75 -0.57 17.54
N TYR A 262 6.80 0.02 18.27
CA TYR A 262 5.58 -0.67 18.71
C TYR A 262 4.71 -1.11 17.53
N ARG A 263 4.44 -0.22 16.56
CA ARG A 263 3.72 -0.60 15.33
C ARG A 263 4.49 -1.63 14.51
N LEU A 264 5.82 -1.49 14.39
CA LEU A 264 6.69 -2.42 13.67
C LEU A 264 6.77 -3.82 14.31
N LYS A 265 6.46 -3.94 15.60
CA LYS A 265 6.30 -5.23 16.30
C LYS A 265 4.93 -5.88 16.04
N GLN A 266 3.88 -5.07 16.01
CA GLN A 266 2.52 -5.59 15.84
C GLN A 266 2.20 -5.97 14.39
N ALA A 267 2.67 -5.19 13.42
CA ALA A 267 2.34 -5.40 12.01
C ALA A 267 2.75 -6.81 11.50
N PRO A 268 3.98 -7.32 11.75
CA PRO A 268 4.35 -8.66 11.30
C PRO A 268 3.49 -9.78 11.90
N THR A 269 3.05 -9.60 13.15
CA THR A 269 2.14 -10.54 13.82
C THR A 269 0.80 -10.62 13.09
N MET A 270 0.22 -9.46 12.74
CA MET A 270 -1.06 -9.41 12.03
C MET A 270 -0.93 -9.95 10.60
N VAL A 271 0.13 -9.58 9.88
CA VAL A 271 0.42 -10.10 8.52
C VAL A 271 0.52 -11.63 8.54
N ALA A 272 1.34 -12.18 9.44
CA ALA A 272 1.51 -13.62 9.56
C ALA A 272 0.19 -14.33 9.97
N SER A 273 -0.61 -13.68 10.82
CA SER A 273 -1.94 -14.18 11.23
C SER A 273 -2.96 -14.15 10.09
N MET A 274 -2.94 -13.14 9.22
CA MET A 274 -3.76 -13.07 8.01
C MET A 274 -3.38 -14.18 7.02
N TRP A 275 -2.08 -14.39 6.78
CA TRP A 275 -1.60 -15.51 5.94
C TRP A 275 -2.01 -16.87 6.52
N LEU A 276 -1.84 -17.07 7.82
CA LEU A 276 -2.25 -18.28 8.53
C LEU A 276 -3.75 -18.51 8.40
N THR A 277 -4.56 -17.47 8.61
CA THR A 277 -6.02 -17.52 8.50
C THR A 277 -6.43 -17.90 7.09
N ALA A 278 -5.84 -17.27 6.07
CA ALA A 278 -6.12 -17.59 4.68
C ALA A 278 -5.81 -19.06 4.35
N TRP A 279 -4.67 -19.58 4.83
CA TRP A 279 -4.27 -20.99 4.67
C TRP A 279 -5.19 -21.96 5.42
N LYS A 280 -5.58 -21.63 6.65
CA LYS A 280 -6.52 -22.43 7.45
C LYS A 280 -7.89 -22.51 6.79
N ASP A 281 -8.44 -21.40 6.33
CA ASP A 281 -9.73 -21.31 5.63
C ASP A 281 -9.74 -22.03 4.27
N ALA A 282 -8.56 -22.28 3.72
CA ALA A 282 -8.36 -23.08 2.51
C ALA A 282 -8.29 -24.60 2.78
N GLY A 283 -8.46 -25.03 4.04
CA GLY A 283 -8.35 -26.44 4.43
C GLY A 283 -6.93 -26.89 4.75
N SER A 284 -6.01 -25.96 5.01
CA SER A 284 -4.60 -26.24 5.37
C SER A 284 -3.87 -27.15 4.35
N PRO A 285 -3.84 -26.80 3.04
CA PRO A 285 -3.15 -27.63 2.05
C PRO A 285 -1.68 -27.84 2.41
N ASP A 286 -1.15 -29.02 2.08
CA ASP A 286 0.25 -29.38 2.33
C ASP A 286 1.20 -28.55 1.46
N LEU A 287 1.83 -27.56 2.08
CA LEU A 287 2.75 -26.62 1.41
C LEU A 287 4.06 -27.28 0.98
N ASP A 288 4.46 -28.41 1.60
CA ASP A 288 5.66 -29.15 1.18
C ASP A 288 5.48 -29.77 -0.21
N ASN A 289 4.25 -30.19 -0.55
CA ASN A 289 3.92 -30.74 -1.86
C ASN A 289 3.67 -29.66 -2.92
N MET A 290 3.62 -28.40 -2.53
CA MET A 290 3.47 -27.25 -3.44
C MET A 290 4.81 -26.67 -3.89
N MET A 291 5.91 -27.19 -3.33
CA MET A 291 7.26 -26.84 -3.72
C MET A 291 7.83 -27.91 -4.67
N ALA A 292 8.55 -27.46 -5.71
CA ALA A 292 9.15 -28.38 -6.70
C ALA A 292 10.09 -29.44 -6.08
N LYS A 293 10.72 -29.12 -4.95
CA LYS A 293 11.52 -30.03 -4.13
C LYS A 293 11.18 -29.77 -2.66
N LYS A 294 11.16 -30.79 -1.81
CA LYS A 294 11.04 -30.55 -0.36
C LYS A 294 12.23 -29.73 0.17
N PRO A 295 12.10 -29.00 1.28
CA PRO A 295 13.22 -28.30 1.90
C PRO A 295 14.36 -29.26 2.23
N SER A 296 15.55 -28.98 1.69
CA SER A 296 16.78 -29.71 1.96
C SER A 296 17.20 -29.56 3.42
N LYS A 297 18.07 -30.45 3.90
CA LYS A 297 18.64 -30.36 5.25
C LYS A 297 19.35 -29.02 5.46
N ALA A 298 20.12 -28.55 4.47
CA ALA A 298 20.81 -27.27 4.51
C ALA A 298 19.85 -26.07 4.60
N GLU A 299 18.75 -26.06 3.85
CA GLU A 299 17.73 -25.00 3.95
C GLU A 299 17.08 -24.95 5.34
N LYS A 300 16.77 -26.13 5.92
CA LYS A 300 16.21 -26.22 7.28
C LYS A 300 17.19 -25.74 8.35
N GLU A 301 18.46 -26.12 8.23
CA GLU A 301 19.54 -25.67 9.13
C GLU A 301 19.74 -24.15 9.03
N LYS A 302 19.72 -23.59 7.81
CA LYS A 302 19.82 -22.14 7.59
C LYS A 302 18.64 -21.41 8.24
N LEU A 303 17.40 -21.85 8.00
CA LEU A 303 16.21 -21.28 8.64
C LEU A 303 16.31 -21.35 10.17
N ALA A 304 16.71 -22.50 10.74
CA ALA A 304 16.86 -22.65 12.18
C ALA A 304 17.95 -21.72 12.76
N ALA A 305 19.03 -21.48 12.03
CA ALA A 305 20.07 -20.53 12.43
C ALA A 305 19.55 -19.08 12.39
N GLU A 306 18.86 -18.69 11.32
CA GLU A 306 18.27 -17.35 11.20
C GLU A 306 17.23 -17.06 12.29
N LEU A 307 16.38 -18.05 12.62
CA LEU A 307 15.41 -17.92 13.72
C LEU A 307 16.11 -17.68 15.07
N LYS A 308 17.24 -18.35 15.35
CA LYS A 308 18.01 -18.10 16.57
C LYS A 308 18.62 -16.70 16.61
N VAL A 309 19.03 -16.16 15.46
CA VAL A 309 19.53 -14.78 15.34
C VAL A 309 18.39 -13.80 15.57
N TRP A 310 17.21 -14.07 14.99
CA TRP A 310 16.00 -13.28 15.21
C TRP A 310 15.54 -13.27 16.66
N ASP A 311 15.48 -14.43 17.33
CA ASP A 311 15.11 -14.56 18.75
C ASP A 311 16.01 -13.74 19.68
N LYS A 312 17.28 -13.57 19.30
CA LYS A 312 18.27 -12.76 20.02
C LYS A 312 18.27 -11.28 19.62
N ASN A 313 17.39 -10.87 18.72
CA ASN A 313 17.36 -9.54 18.12
C ASN A 313 18.69 -9.14 17.42
N GLU A 314 19.36 -10.10 16.79
CA GLU A 314 20.68 -9.93 16.18
C GLU A 314 20.64 -9.82 14.64
N LEU A 315 19.46 -9.71 14.02
CA LEU A 315 19.35 -9.66 12.54
C LEU A 315 20.15 -8.50 11.93
N VAL A 316 20.11 -7.31 12.55
CA VAL A 316 20.84 -6.13 12.08
C VAL A 316 22.34 -6.31 12.28
N SER A 317 22.79 -6.71 13.47
CA SER A 317 24.21 -6.86 13.79
C SER A 317 24.89 -7.99 13.02
N LYS A 318 24.13 -9.03 12.62
CA LYS A 318 24.59 -10.13 11.76
C LYS A 318 24.36 -9.90 10.27
N GLN A 319 23.84 -8.73 9.88
CA GLN A 319 23.56 -8.37 8.47
C GLN A 319 22.56 -9.32 7.76
N LEU A 320 21.65 -9.92 8.53
CA LEU A 320 20.61 -10.84 8.03
C LEU A 320 19.27 -10.14 7.77
N LEU A 321 19.13 -8.86 8.13
CA LEU A 321 17.95 -8.08 7.79
C LEU A 321 17.98 -7.67 6.30
N LEU A 322 17.10 -8.26 5.49
CA LEU A 322 17.04 -8.10 4.04
C LEU A 322 16.73 -6.68 3.61
N SER A 323 16.01 -5.89 4.41
CA SER A 323 15.72 -4.48 4.10
C SER A 323 16.96 -3.58 4.10
N LEU A 324 18.01 -3.96 4.86
CA LEU A 324 19.32 -3.27 4.88
C LEU A 324 20.26 -3.72 3.77
N GLN A 325 19.97 -4.84 3.12
CA GLN A 325 20.77 -5.34 2.01
C GLN A 325 20.46 -4.53 0.74
N LYS A 326 21.50 -4.16 0.00
CA LYS A 326 21.35 -3.53 -1.32
C LYS A 326 20.57 -4.50 -2.20
N VAL A 327 19.44 -4.03 -2.75
CA VAL A 327 18.74 -4.77 -3.79
C VAL A 327 19.66 -4.75 -5.00
N GLU A 328 20.17 -5.90 -5.40
CA GLU A 328 20.83 -6.05 -6.69
C GLU A 328 19.78 -5.73 -7.75
N GLN A 329 19.99 -4.63 -8.49
CA GLN A 329 19.09 -4.31 -9.60
C GLN A 329 19.21 -5.45 -10.61
N GLU A 330 18.09 -6.13 -10.89
CA GLU A 330 18.02 -6.99 -12.06
C GLU A 330 18.39 -6.13 -13.26
N VAL A 331 19.57 -6.38 -13.83
CA VAL A 331 19.96 -5.85 -15.13
C VAL A 331 18.93 -6.40 -16.11
N ARG A 332 17.90 -5.62 -16.42
CA ARG A 332 17.12 -5.86 -17.62
C ARG A 332 18.12 -5.64 -18.76
N PRO A 333 18.45 -6.66 -19.57
CA PRO A 333 19.29 -6.40 -20.73
C PRO A 333 18.55 -5.36 -21.55
N ASP A 334 19.16 -4.18 -21.72
CA ASP A 334 18.66 -3.16 -22.61
C ASP A 334 18.54 -3.80 -23.99
N LEU A 335 17.32 -4.08 -24.44
CA LEU A 335 17.07 -4.58 -25.81
C LEU A 335 17.25 -3.49 -26.87
N ILE A 336 18.03 -2.45 -26.55
CA ILE A 336 18.47 -1.44 -27.49
C ILE A 336 19.94 -1.74 -27.76
N ASN A 337 20.18 -2.61 -28.74
CA ASN A 337 21.50 -2.67 -29.37
C ASN A 337 21.84 -1.26 -29.88
N ALA A 338 23.10 -0.84 -29.72
CA ALA A 338 23.57 0.39 -30.34
C ALA A 338 23.27 0.33 -31.84
N ALA A 339 22.91 1.45 -32.47
CA ALA A 339 22.56 1.48 -33.90
C ALA A 339 23.67 0.93 -34.84
N GLN A 340 24.89 0.73 -34.33
CA GLN A 340 26.01 0.10 -35.02
C GLN A 340 25.92 -1.44 -35.09
N ASP A 341 25.12 -2.07 -34.22
CA ASP A 341 24.96 -3.52 -34.13
C ASP A 341 23.65 -4.03 -34.76
N MET A 342 22.87 -3.14 -35.39
CA MET A 342 21.72 -3.54 -36.20
C MET A 342 22.20 -3.91 -37.61
N ALA A 343 21.97 -5.16 -38.03
CA ALA A 343 22.17 -5.56 -39.42
C ALA A 343 21.29 -4.68 -40.34
N PRO A 344 21.78 -4.27 -41.52
CA PRO A 344 21.00 -3.45 -42.43
C PRO A 344 19.72 -4.19 -42.82
N VAL A 345 18.59 -3.47 -42.74
CA VAL A 345 17.28 -3.98 -43.16
C VAL A 345 17.37 -4.37 -44.63
N GLN A 346 17.19 -5.65 -44.93
CA GLN A 346 17.02 -6.10 -46.31
C GLN A 346 15.64 -5.63 -46.78
N GLU A 347 15.61 -4.82 -47.84
CA GLU A 347 14.37 -4.49 -48.54
C GLU A 347 13.84 -5.75 -49.23
N GLU A 348 12.73 -6.29 -48.73
CA GLU A 348 11.95 -7.28 -49.47
C GLU A 348 11.21 -6.59 -50.65
N PRO A 349 11.15 -7.23 -51.82
CA PRO A 349 10.45 -6.66 -52.97
C PRO A 349 8.93 -6.68 -52.72
N ALA A 350 8.26 -5.62 -53.19
CA ALA A 350 6.83 -5.43 -53.04
C ALA A 350 6.01 -6.62 -53.57
N PRO A 351 4.97 -7.08 -52.85
CA PRO A 351 4.13 -8.16 -53.32
C PRO A 351 3.26 -7.72 -54.50
N ALA A 352 3.12 -8.61 -55.49
CA ALA A 352 2.29 -8.41 -56.66
C ALA A 352 0.80 -8.26 -56.29
N ALA A 353 0.11 -7.36 -57.00
CA ALA A 353 -1.29 -7.05 -56.79
C ALA A 353 -2.20 -8.25 -57.04
N THR A 354 -3.04 -8.60 -56.06
CA THR A 354 -4.15 -9.55 -56.22
C THR A 354 -5.49 -8.81 -56.20
N THR A 355 -6.30 -9.11 -57.20
CA THR A 355 -7.66 -8.57 -57.42
C THR A 355 -8.66 -9.04 -56.35
N PRO A 356 -9.66 -8.23 -55.97
CA PRO A 356 -10.57 -8.56 -54.89
C PRO A 356 -11.69 -9.48 -55.38
N THR A 357 -11.86 -10.64 -54.73
CA THR A 357 -13.10 -11.42 -54.80
C THR A 357 -13.90 -11.14 -53.54
N GLY A 358 -15.03 -10.46 -53.71
CA GLY A 358 -15.99 -10.21 -52.64
C GLY A 358 -16.97 -11.35 -52.49
N SER A 359 -17.28 -11.72 -51.26
CA SER A 359 -18.59 -12.22 -50.85
C SER A 359 -18.83 -11.95 -49.35
N PRO A 360 -20.09 -11.73 -48.92
CA PRO A 360 -20.40 -10.88 -47.79
C PRO A 360 -20.76 -11.66 -46.51
N VAL A 361 -20.45 -11.06 -45.35
CA VAL A 361 -20.97 -11.52 -44.06
C VAL A 361 -22.34 -10.86 -43.82
N PRO A 362 -23.42 -11.62 -43.53
CA PRO A 362 -24.74 -11.08 -43.22
C PRO A 362 -24.89 -10.71 -41.74
N GLY A 363 -25.51 -9.56 -41.45
CA GLY A 363 -26.09 -9.29 -40.13
C GLY A 363 -25.59 -8.02 -39.41
N ALA A 364 -25.78 -6.85 -40.02
CA ALA A 364 -25.80 -5.58 -39.27
C ALA A 364 -26.90 -4.66 -39.84
N PRO A 365 -27.81 -4.12 -39.02
CA PRO A 365 -28.80 -3.16 -39.49
C PRO A 365 -28.14 -1.83 -39.86
N ALA A 366 -28.61 -1.25 -40.98
CA ALA A 366 -28.09 -0.03 -41.58
C ALA A 366 -28.43 1.23 -40.76
N VAL A 367 -27.43 2.10 -40.58
CA VAL A 367 -27.61 3.49 -40.15
C VAL A 367 -27.83 4.35 -41.41
N PRO A 368 -28.92 5.12 -41.53
CA PRO A 368 -29.08 6.04 -42.66
C PRO A 368 -28.30 7.34 -42.44
N ALA A 369 -27.56 7.73 -43.47
CA ALA A 369 -26.89 9.01 -43.57
C ALA A 369 -27.83 10.11 -44.08
N GLY A 370 -27.67 11.32 -43.54
CA GLY A 370 -27.93 12.57 -44.26
C GLY A 370 -29.11 13.40 -43.75
N THR A 371 -28.83 14.52 -43.09
CA THR A 371 -28.76 15.86 -43.71
C THR A 371 -29.07 16.98 -42.70
N ASN A 372 -28.26 18.03 -42.80
CA ASN A 372 -28.62 19.44 -42.68
C ASN A 372 -28.88 20.10 -41.30
N LYS A 373 -28.05 21.14 -41.10
CA LYS A 373 -28.31 22.46 -40.51
C LYS A 373 -27.94 22.69 -39.05
N VAL A 374 -26.74 23.27 -38.91
CA VAL A 374 -26.34 24.21 -37.87
C VAL A 374 -27.42 25.29 -37.68
N LYS A 375 -27.88 25.48 -36.46
CA LYS A 375 -28.46 26.74 -35.98
C LYS A 375 -27.88 27.08 -34.61
N VAL A 376 -27.04 28.11 -34.61
CA VAL A 376 -26.63 28.88 -33.44
C VAL A 376 -27.85 29.66 -32.92
N LYS A 377 -28.09 29.63 -31.61
CA LYS A 377 -28.95 30.63 -30.95
C LYS A 377 -28.32 31.02 -29.60
N THR A 378 -28.01 32.30 -29.50
CA THR A 378 -27.45 33.00 -28.35
C THR A 378 -28.58 33.64 -27.53
N LYS A 379 -28.56 33.42 -26.19
CA LYS A 379 -29.01 34.23 -25.00
C LYS A 379 -30.43 34.89 -24.99
N PRO A 380 -31.03 35.28 -23.83
CA PRO A 380 -30.40 35.97 -22.67
C PRO A 380 -30.81 35.49 -21.25
N ALA A 381 -30.19 36.15 -20.27
CA ALA A 381 -30.38 36.03 -18.81
C ALA A 381 -31.51 36.94 -18.29
N ASP A 382 -32.22 36.52 -17.23
CA ASP A 382 -32.39 37.22 -15.94
C ASP A 382 -33.60 36.71 -15.10
N ALA A 383 -33.27 36.24 -13.87
CA ALA A 383 -33.99 36.33 -12.57
C ALA A 383 -35.38 35.64 -12.32
N PRO A 384 -35.87 35.53 -11.07
CA PRO A 384 -35.35 34.70 -9.95
C PRO A 384 -36.44 33.88 -9.18
N SER A 385 -35.99 33.14 -8.14
CA SER A 385 -36.74 32.49 -7.01
C SER A 385 -37.33 31.09 -7.29
N GLN A 386 -37.38 30.09 -6.38
CA GLN A 386 -37.62 30.06 -4.94
C GLN A 386 -36.95 28.85 -4.25
N LYS A 387 -36.66 29.03 -2.94
CA LYS A 387 -36.32 28.00 -1.96
C LYS A 387 -37.52 27.10 -1.65
N GLN A 388 -37.32 25.80 -1.49
CA GLN A 388 -38.11 24.98 -0.56
C GLN A 388 -37.19 24.13 0.33
N LYS A 389 -37.27 24.40 1.64
CA LYS A 389 -36.74 23.57 2.72
C LYS A 389 -37.78 22.49 3.04
N ALA A 390 -37.38 21.23 3.14
CA ALA A 390 -38.12 20.21 3.86
C ALA A 390 -37.28 19.74 5.05
N LYS A 391 -37.80 19.98 6.26
CA LYS A 391 -37.30 19.44 7.53
C LYS A 391 -37.66 17.94 7.60
N ALA A 392 -36.71 17.10 7.97
CA ALA A 392 -36.98 15.76 8.46
C ALA A 392 -36.33 15.58 9.85
N THR A 393 -37.16 15.27 10.83
CA THR A 393 -36.84 14.94 12.23
C THR A 393 -36.21 13.53 12.31
N PRO A 394 -35.30 13.24 13.26
CA PRO A 394 -34.49 12.03 13.21
C PRO A 394 -35.22 10.81 13.79
N LYS A 395 -35.13 9.67 13.09
CA LYS A 395 -35.46 8.35 13.64
C LYS A 395 -34.24 7.81 14.39
N LYS A 396 -34.46 7.43 15.66
CA LYS A 396 -33.58 6.57 16.46
C LYS A 396 -33.19 5.32 15.66
N SER A 397 -31.90 5.13 15.40
CA SER A 397 -31.35 3.80 15.06
C SER A 397 -30.82 3.17 16.33
N THR A 398 -31.25 1.93 16.54
CA THR A 398 -30.83 0.99 17.57
C THR A 398 -29.32 0.81 17.56
N SER A 399 -28.70 0.97 18.74
CA SER A 399 -27.30 0.64 18.98
C SER A 399 -27.13 -0.88 18.94
N ASP A 400 -26.33 -1.39 18.01
CA ASP A 400 -25.75 -2.71 18.14
C ASP A 400 -24.74 -2.63 19.27
N GLY A 401 -25.12 -3.14 20.44
CA GLY A 401 -24.31 -3.09 21.64
C GLY A 401 -23.02 -3.87 21.45
N TRP A 402 -21.91 -3.30 21.90
CA TRP A 402 -20.99 -3.92 22.86
C TRP A 402 -20.01 -2.85 23.38
N GLY A 403 -19.72 -2.94 24.68
CA GLY A 403 -18.92 -1.99 25.42
C GLY A 403 -17.41 -2.14 25.18
N THR A 404 -16.73 -1.00 25.21
CA THR A 404 -15.28 -0.86 25.34
C THR A 404 -14.77 -1.50 26.63
N PRO A 405 -13.74 -2.35 26.61
CA PRO A 405 -12.90 -2.57 27.77
C PRO A 405 -12.02 -1.32 27.96
N SER A 406 -12.33 -0.53 28.98
CA SER A 406 -11.43 0.48 29.51
C SER A 406 -10.18 -0.19 30.08
N GLY A 407 -9.00 0.11 29.55
CA GLY A 407 -7.75 -0.25 30.22
C GLY A 407 -6.57 -0.50 29.30
N SER A 408 -5.97 0.57 28.76
CA SER A 408 -4.55 0.58 28.44
C SER A 408 -4.04 2.00 28.65
N GLY A 409 -3.53 2.23 29.86
CA GLY A 409 -2.59 3.33 30.09
C GLY A 409 -1.25 2.89 29.51
N TRP A 410 -0.79 3.68 28.54
CA TRP A 410 0.50 3.62 27.85
C TRP A 410 0.76 2.41 26.95
#